data_AF-A0A3L7UUB9-F1
#
_entry.id   AF-A0A3L7UUB9-F1
#
_cell.length_a   1.000
_cell.length_b   1.000
_cell.length_c   1.000
_cell.angle_alpha   90.00
_cell.angle_beta   90.00
_cell.angle_gamma   90.00
#
_symmetry.space_group_name_H-M   'P 1'
#
loop_
_entity.id
_entity.type
_entity.pdbx_description
1 polymer ?
#
loop_
_entity_poly.entity_id
_entity_poly.type
_entity_poly.pdbx_seq_one_letter_code
_entity_poly.pdbx_strand_id
1 'polypeptide(L)' 'MEAINAGRFLAEGESPFLNGFHPGGATVAFADGRVQVLSESVDGRVSYNLFTPQGTRLIGTPLDAGVTGDDF' A
#
# COMPACT_ATOMS: atom_id res chain seq x y z
N MET A 1 5.54 12.28 -1.35
CA MET A 1 6.16 10.96 -1.51
C MET A 1 5.20 9.97 -0.86
N GLU A 2 4.67 9.01 -1.62
CA GLU A 2 3.71 8.04 -1.12
C GLU A 2 4.48 6.85 -0.54
N ALA A 3 4.48 6.72 0.79
CA ALA A 3 5.25 5.71 1.52
C ALA A 3 4.50 5.28 2.78
N ILE A 4 4.82 4.10 3.31
CA ILE A 4 4.31 3.69 4.62
C ILE A 4 4.83 4.68 5.68
N ASN A 5 3.99 5.01 6.66
CA ASN A 5 4.22 6.03 7.69
C ASN A 5 4.24 7.49 7.19
N ALA A 6 3.99 7.76 5.89
CA ALA A 6 3.93 9.13 5.36
C ALA A 6 2.77 9.96 5.93
N GLY A 7 1.71 9.29 6.40
CA GLY A 7 0.54 9.91 7.00
C GLY A 7 0.50 9.87 8.52
N ARG A 8 1.58 9.48 9.21
CA ARG A 8 1.57 9.21 10.67
C ARG A 8 1.22 10.41 11.56
N PHE A 9 1.20 11.62 10.99
CA PHE A 9 0.83 12.86 11.68
C PHE A 9 -0.42 13.52 11.10
N LEU A 10 -1.09 12.87 10.15
CA LEU A 10 -2.36 13.31 9.58
C LEU A 10 -3.51 12.66 10.35
N ALA A 11 -4.68 13.30 10.35
CA ALA A 11 -5.84 12.69 11.00
C ALA A 11 -6.31 11.44 10.22
N GLU A 12 -6.99 10.53 10.91
CA GLU A 12 -7.59 9.36 10.26
C GLU A 12 -8.56 9.81 9.16
N GLY A 13 -8.48 9.18 7.98
CA GLY A 13 -9.27 9.55 6.81
C GLY A 13 -8.69 10.69 5.95
N GLU A 14 -7.63 11.37 6.40
CA GLU A 14 -6.96 12.43 5.61
C GLU A 14 -5.77 11.93 4.78
N SER A 15 -5.38 10.67 4.99
CA SER A 15 -4.23 10.05 4.36
C SER A 15 -4.60 8.68 3.79
N PRO A 16 -4.38 8.43 2.50
CA PRO A 16 -4.53 7.10 1.91
C PRO A 16 -3.33 6.17 2.21
N PHE A 17 -2.31 6.65 2.94
CA PHE A 17 -1.11 5.88 3.24
C PHE A 17 -1.29 4.95 4.45
N LEU A 18 -0.76 3.73 4.35
CA LEU A 18 -0.60 2.84 5.49
C LEU A 18 0.34 3.45 6.52
N ASN A 19 -0.03 3.36 7.80
CA ASN A 19 0.82 3.77 8.91
C ASN A 19 0.91 2.62 9.92
N GLY A 20 2.11 2.08 10.11
CA GLY A 20 2.39 1.06 11.13
C GLY A 20 2.77 1.66 12.50
N PHE A 21 3.12 2.95 12.53
CA PHE A 21 3.56 3.69 13.73
C PHE A 21 4.80 3.11 14.43
N HIS A 22 5.60 2.32 13.72
CA HIS A 22 6.90 1.84 14.15
C HIS A 22 7.91 2.00 13.00
N PRO A 23 9.22 2.15 13.30
CA PRO A 23 10.25 2.24 12.26
C PRO A 23 10.27 1.01 11.35
N GLY A 24 10.63 1.21 10.08
CA GLY A 24 10.91 0.13 9.14
C GLY A 24 9.73 -0.40 8.35
N GLY A 25 8.49 0.03 8.63
CA GLY A 25 7.34 -0.38 7.83
C GLY A 25 6.02 -0.49 8.56
N ALA A 26 5.17 -1.40 8.06
CA ALA A 26 3.91 -1.79 8.69
C ALA A 26 3.70 -3.31 8.60
N THR A 27 3.16 -3.88 9.68
CA THR A 27 2.71 -5.28 9.68
C THR A 27 1.36 -5.38 9.00
N VAL A 28 1.24 -6.24 7.99
CA VAL A 28 0.01 -6.42 7.21
C VAL A 28 -0.42 -7.88 7.22
N ALA A 29 -1.72 -8.11 7.29
CA ALA A 29 -2.34 -9.42 7.16
C ALA A 29 -3.08 -9.51 5.83
N PHE A 30 -2.80 -10.55 5.06
CA PHE A 30 -3.41 -10.81 3.77
C PHE A 30 -4.63 -11.72 3.91
N ALA A 31 -5.54 -11.67 2.93
CA ALA A 31 -6.76 -12.47 2.92
C ALA A 31 -6.51 -13.99 2.85
N ASP A 32 -5.32 -14.40 2.42
CA ASP A 32 -4.85 -15.80 2.41
C ASP A 32 -4.29 -16.27 3.77
N GLY A 33 -4.34 -15.42 4.79
CA GLY A 33 -3.88 -15.72 6.15
C GLY A 33 -2.39 -15.45 6.40
N ARG A 34 -1.63 -14.98 5.40
CA ARG A 34 -0.21 -14.62 5.60
C ARG A 34 -0.10 -13.28 6.34
N VAL A 35 0.92 -13.17 7.18
CA VAL A 35 1.30 -11.91 7.84
C VAL A 35 2.73 -11.57 7.46
N GLN A 36 2.95 -10.36 6.97
CA GLN A 36 4.27 -9.89 6.55
C GLN A 36 4.51 -8.45 6.99
N VAL A 37 5.78 -8.07 7.10
CA VAL A 37 6.17 -6.67 7.26
C VAL A 37 6.43 -6.10 5.87
N LEU A 38 5.68 -5.06 5.49
CA LEU A 38 5.99 -4.27 4.30
C LEU A 38 6.95 -3.14 4.68
N SER A 39 8.07 -3.05 3.97
CA SER A 39 9.09 -2.03 4.18
C SER A 39 8.53 -0.62 3.97
N GLU A 40 8.98 0.34 4.77
CA GLU A 40 8.72 1.77 4.54
C GLU A 40 9.28 2.29 3.21
N SER A 41 10.23 1.56 2.63
CA SER A 41 10.81 1.85 1.31
C SER A 41 9.99 1.29 0.14
N VAL A 42 8.82 0.69 0.38
CA VAL A 42 7.94 0.19 -0.69
C VAL A 42 7.48 1.35 -1.58
N ASP A 43 7.38 1.11 -2.89
CA ASP A 43 6.77 2.07 -3.80
C ASP A 43 5.28 2.24 -3.44
N GLY A 44 4.85 3.50 -3.26
CA GLY A 44 3.47 3.83 -2.95
C GLY A 44 2.48 3.15 -3.89
N ARG A 45 2.76 3.11 -5.20
CA ARG A 45 1.89 2.50 -6.22
C ARG A 45 1.68 1.01 -5.97
N VAL A 46 2.74 0.29 -5.57
CA VAL A 46 2.65 -1.13 -5.19
C VAL A 46 1.74 -1.29 -3.98
N SER A 47 1.89 -0.43 -2.97
CA SER A 47 1.02 -0.48 -1.79
C SER A 47 -0.45 -0.16 -2.13
N TYR A 48 -0.73 0.83 -2.97
CA TYR A 48 -2.09 1.13 -3.44
C TYR A 48 -2.72 -0.03 -4.20
N ASN A 49 -1.96 -0.67 -5.08
CA ASN A 49 -2.44 -1.84 -5.82
C ASN A 49 -2.80 -3.01 -4.91
N LEU A 50 -2.11 -3.18 -3.78
CA LEU A 50 -2.38 -4.25 -2.82
C LEU A 50 -3.61 -4.00 -1.95
N PHE A 51 -3.84 -2.75 -1.52
CA PHE A 51 -4.82 -2.45 -0.46
C PHE A 51 -6.12 -1.81 -0.95
N THR A 52 -6.17 -1.29 -2.18
CA THR A 52 -7.39 -0.70 -2.72
C THR A 52 -8.21 -1.71 -3.52
N PRO A 53 -9.56 -1.72 -3.41
CA PRO A 53 -10.40 -2.60 -4.23
C PRO A 53 -10.24 -2.38 -5.74
N GLN A 54 -9.76 -1.20 -6.13
CA GLN A 54 -9.54 -0.80 -7.52
C GLN A 54 -8.08 -1.02 -7.97
N GLY A 55 -7.22 -1.55 -7.10
CA GLY A 55 -5.78 -1.69 -7.34
C GLY A 55 -5.44 -2.45 -8.62
N THR A 56 -6.20 -3.52 -8.92
CA THR A 56 -6.03 -4.31 -10.15
C THR A 56 -6.52 -3.61 -11.42
N ARG A 57 -7.11 -2.41 -11.29
CA ARG A 57 -7.67 -1.61 -12.38
C ARG A 57 -6.96 -0.26 -12.55
N LEU A 58 -5.78 -0.07 -11.94
CA LEU A 58 -5.02 1.19 -12.03
C LEU A 58 -4.15 1.29 -13.30
N ILE A 59 -4.29 0.36 -14.24
CA ILE A 59 -3.52 0.32 -15.50
C ILE A 59 -3.67 1.65 -16.27
N GLY A 60 -2.54 2.24 -16.66
CA GLY A 60 -2.51 3.50 -17.41
C GLY A 60 -2.83 4.76 -16.59
N THR A 61 -2.99 4.63 -15.27
CA THR A 61 -3.13 5.77 -14.35
C THR A 61 -1.76 6.15 -13.76
N PRO A 62 -1.61 7.34 -13.15
CA PRO A 62 -0.39 7.69 -12.41
C PRO A 62 -0.05 6.74 -11.25
N LEU A 63 -1.03 5.95 -10.79
CA LEU A 63 -0.90 4.97 -9.71
C LEU A 63 -0.63 3.55 -10.21
N ASP A 64 -0.44 3.37 -11.52
CA ASP A 64 -0.13 2.08 -12.12
C ASP A 64 1.22 1.54 -11.60
N ALA A 65 1.17 0.44 -10.84
CA ALA A 65 2.35 -0.30 -10.41
C ALA A 65 2.71 -1.47 -11.35
N GLY A 66 1.98 -1.64 -12.46
CA GLY A 66 2.16 -2.76 -13.38
C GLY A 66 1.68 -4.10 -12.79
N VAL A 67 0.72 -4.07 -11.86
CA VAL A 67 0.14 -5.27 -11.23
C VAL A 67 -1.34 -5.32 -11.59
N THR A 68 -1.73 -6.38 -12.29
CA THR A 68 -3.09 -6.58 -12.80
C THR A 68 -3.68 -7.87 -12.24
N GLY A 69 -5.01 -8.01 -12.31
CA GLY A 69 -5.67 -9.26 -11.95
C GLY A 69 -5.35 -10.42 -12.90
N ASP A 70 -4.76 -10.12 -14.06
CA ASP A 70 -4.41 -11.09 -15.10
C ASP A 70 -2.97 -11.63 -14.93
N ASP A 71 -2.19 -11.06 -13.99
CA ASP A 71 -0.82 -11.49 -13.67
C ASP A 71 -0.75 -12.68 -12.69
N PHE A 72 -1.90 -13.20 -12.25
CA PHE A 72 -2.01 -14.27 -11.24
C PHE A 72 -2.98 -15.38 -11.64
#